data_AF-A0A554KQY7-F1
#
_entry.id   AF-A0A554KQY7-F1
#
_cell.length_a   1.000
_cell.length_b   1.000
_cell.length_c   1.000
_cell.angle_alpha   90.00
_cell.angle_beta   90.00
_cell.angle_gamma   90.00
#
_symmetry.space_group_name_H-M   'P 1'
#
loop_
_entity.id
_entity.type
_entity.pdbx_description
1 polymer ?
#
loop_
_entity_poly.entity_id
_entity_poly.type
_entity_poly.pdbx_seq_one_letter_code
_entity_poly.pdbx_strand_id
1 'polypeptide(L)'
;MISCLVTKDARALGKDGVHSHTKIAAIHGISQDRCLAYEFPLDQRRLHQDFSSTSAPFEAKQSHDQAARSYFKSKVGTPGKLMEYVAKNIENNAWEMLESLLTSKAREIYGFRLTVIDEKLEKSIERAERSYNRATYDGANANKRAIKAFDKLLDKTESESKARRARSWINLFKKPSNRIAVWRK
;
A
#
# COMPACT_ATOMS: atom_id res chain seq x y z
N MET A 1 -5.01 5.06 2.97
CA MET A 1 -6.15 5.57 2.20
C MET A 1 -6.04 5.07 0.79
N ILE A 2 -7.15 4.86 0.08
CA ILE A 2 -7.12 4.61 -1.37
C ILE A 2 -7.68 5.85 -2.05
N SER A 3 -7.06 6.26 -3.15
CA SER A 3 -7.42 7.51 -3.84
C SER A 3 -7.89 7.20 -5.26
N CYS A 4 -8.80 8.02 -5.77
CA CYS A 4 -9.16 8.03 -7.18
C CYS A 4 -9.49 9.44 -7.67
N LEU A 5 -9.41 9.63 -8.97
CA LEU A 5 -9.86 10.82 -9.68
C LEU A 5 -11.10 10.46 -10.47
N VAL A 6 -12.12 11.30 -10.45
CA VAL A 6 -13.32 11.12 -11.28
C VAL A 6 -13.38 12.23 -12.31
N THR A 7 -13.40 11.84 -13.58
CA THR A 7 -13.46 12.75 -14.72
C THR A 7 -14.87 13.33 -14.93
N LYS A 8 -15.00 14.36 -15.78
CA LYS A 8 -16.28 15.03 -16.07
C LYS A 8 -17.38 14.07 -16.54
N ASP A 9 -17.05 13.03 -17.28
CA ASP A 9 -17.93 11.95 -17.76
C ASP A 9 -18.24 10.88 -16.69
N ALA A 10 -18.00 11.16 -15.41
CA ALA A 10 -18.24 10.26 -14.29
C ALA A 10 -17.48 8.92 -14.39
N ARG A 11 -16.25 8.94 -14.93
CA ARG A 11 -15.36 7.77 -14.96
C ARG A 11 -14.33 7.88 -13.84
N ALA A 12 -14.29 6.87 -12.97
CA ALA A 12 -13.32 6.78 -11.89
C ALA A 12 -11.99 6.18 -12.38
N LEU A 13 -10.91 6.93 -12.17
CA LEU A 13 -9.54 6.61 -12.51
C LEU A 13 -8.73 6.41 -11.23
N GLY A 14 -8.03 5.30 -11.13
CA GLY A 14 -7.11 5.05 -10.04
C GLY A 14 -6.08 4.01 -10.44
N LYS A 15 -5.13 3.76 -9.54
CA LYS A 15 -4.11 2.73 -9.73
C LYS A 15 -3.87 2.03 -8.40
N ASP A 16 -3.89 0.71 -8.43
CA ASP A 16 -3.61 -0.11 -7.26
C ASP A 16 -2.19 0.21 -6.73
N GLY A 17 -2.08 0.40 -5.41
CA GLY A 17 -0.85 0.80 -4.74
C GLY A 17 -0.47 2.28 -4.89
N VAL A 18 -1.26 3.10 -5.59
CA VAL A 18 -1.00 4.54 -5.72
C VAL A 18 -2.04 5.32 -4.91
N HIS A 19 -1.54 6.11 -3.96
CA HIS A 19 -2.36 6.82 -2.97
C HIS A 19 -2.30 8.35 -3.12
N SER A 20 -1.79 8.84 -4.26
CA SER A 20 -1.65 10.27 -4.56
C SER A 20 -2.42 10.60 -5.83
N HIS A 21 -3.30 11.60 -5.78
CA HIS A 21 -4.06 12.05 -6.95
C HIS A 21 -3.13 12.55 -8.06
N THR A 22 -2.05 13.26 -7.74
CA THR A 22 -1.08 13.73 -8.72
C THR A 22 -0.41 12.59 -9.47
N LYS A 23 -0.01 11.52 -8.75
CA LYS A 23 0.54 10.32 -9.38
C LYS A 23 -0.49 9.60 -10.25
N ILE A 24 -1.75 9.52 -9.79
CA ILE A 24 -2.85 8.95 -10.59
C ILE A 24 -3.06 9.77 -11.87
N ALA A 25 -3.07 11.10 -11.77
CA ALA A 25 -3.23 11.99 -12.92
C ALA A 25 -2.11 11.78 -13.95
N ALA A 26 -0.85 11.71 -13.50
CA ALA A 26 0.30 11.44 -14.35
C ALA A 26 0.21 10.08 -15.06
N ILE A 27 -0.19 9.02 -14.35
CA ILE A 27 -0.35 7.66 -14.92
C ILE A 27 -1.40 7.64 -16.04
N HIS A 28 -2.47 8.42 -15.89
CA HIS A 28 -3.57 8.47 -16.85
C HIS A 28 -3.44 9.59 -17.88
N GLY A 29 -2.36 10.39 -17.84
CA GLY A 29 -2.11 11.48 -18.78
C GLY A 29 -3.17 12.59 -18.74
N ILE A 30 -3.72 12.88 -17.55
CA ILE A 30 -4.80 13.85 -17.36
C ILE A 30 -4.37 15.01 -16.44
N SER A 31 -5.03 16.15 -16.58
CA SER A 31 -4.90 17.27 -15.64
C SER A 31 -5.71 16.99 -14.38
N GLN A 32 -5.06 16.99 -13.21
CA GLN A 32 -5.72 16.77 -11.91
C GLN A 32 -6.85 17.79 -11.69
N ASP A 33 -6.63 19.07 -12.04
CA ASP A 33 -7.59 20.17 -11.89
C ASP A 33 -8.89 20.00 -12.67
N ARG A 34 -8.91 19.06 -13.64
CA ARG A 34 -10.10 18.75 -14.46
C ARG A 34 -10.89 17.56 -13.91
N CYS A 35 -10.52 17.04 -12.74
CA CYS A 35 -11.13 15.88 -12.10
C CYS A 35 -11.56 16.19 -10.67
N LEU A 36 -12.52 15.44 -10.16
CA LEU A 36 -12.85 15.42 -8.74
C LEU A 36 -11.96 14.41 -8.02
N ALA A 37 -11.28 14.86 -6.98
CA ALA A 37 -10.42 14.04 -6.15
C ALA A 37 -11.23 13.37 -5.02
N TYR A 38 -11.13 12.05 -4.95
CA TYR A 38 -11.79 11.25 -3.93
C TYR A 38 -10.79 10.39 -3.17
N GLU A 39 -11.14 10.17 -1.92
CA GLU A 39 -10.35 9.42 -0.94
C GLU A 39 -11.24 8.44 -0.20
N PHE A 40 -10.66 7.30 0.13
CA PHE A 40 -11.32 6.27 0.92
C PHE A 40 -10.39 5.83 2.05
N PRO A 41 -10.48 6.49 3.23
CA PRO A 41 -9.83 6.06 4.45
C PRO A 41 -10.39 4.70 4.86
N LEU A 42 -9.50 3.71 5.00
CA LEU A 42 -9.90 2.34 5.28
C LEU A 42 -10.44 2.20 6.71
N ASP A 43 -9.92 2.95 7.66
CA ASP A 43 -10.35 3.00 9.06
C ASP A 43 -11.80 3.50 9.23
N GLN A 44 -12.26 4.35 8.33
CA GLN A 44 -13.62 4.92 8.36
C GLN A 44 -14.58 4.24 7.38
N ARG A 45 -14.07 3.66 6.28
CA ARG A 45 -14.84 3.12 5.13
C ARG A 45 -15.87 4.12 4.59
N ARG A 46 -15.50 5.41 4.56
CA ARG A 46 -16.33 6.49 4.03
C ARG A 46 -15.65 7.14 2.84
N LEU A 47 -16.45 7.52 1.86
CA LEU A 47 -15.99 8.30 0.74
C LEU A 47 -15.77 9.74 1.22
N HIS A 48 -14.54 10.22 1.10
CA HIS A 48 -14.17 11.62 1.29
C HIS A 48 -13.90 12.23 -0.07
N GLN A 49 -14.28 13.49 -0.22
CA GLN A 49 -14.00 14.29 -1.39
C GLN A 49 -13.02 15.37 -0.95
N ASP A 50 -11.87 15.45 -1.60
CA ASP A 50 -10.75 16.32 -1.21
C ASP A 50 -10.93 17.75 -1.77
N PHE A 51 -12.14 18.31 -1.68
CA PHE A 51 -12.45 19.66 -2.16
C PHE A 51 -13.24 20.46 -1.14
N SER A 52 -12.84 21.71 -0.93
CA SER A 52 -13.75 22.73 -0.43
C SER A 52 -14.76 23.07 -1.53
N SER A 53 -16.01 23.26 -1.15
CA SER A 53 -17.18 23.37 -2.04
C SER A 53 -17.17 24.57 -2.99
N THR A 54 -16.15 25.42 -2.97
CA THR A 54 -16.04 26.65 -3.76
C THR A 54 -15.38 26.47 -5.13
N SER A 55 -14.81 25.31 -5.46
CA SER A 55 -14.05 25.13 -6.71
C SER A 55 -14.21 23.75 -7.36
N ALA A 56 -15.43 23.19 -7.37
CA ALA A 56 -15.68 21.98 -8.15
C ALA A 56 -15.52 22.30 -9.66
N PRO A 57 -14.69 21.57 -10.43
CA PRO A 57 -14.43 21.86 -11.83
C PRO A 57 -15.63 21.68 -12.77
N PHE A 58 -16.73 21.09 -12.29
CA PHE A 58 -18.00 20.96 -13.02
C PHE A 58 -19.18 20.68 -12.08
N GLU A 59 -20.39 21.09 -12.47
CA GLU A 59 -21.65 20.82 -11.76
C GLU A 59 -22.24 19.46 -12.15
N ALA A 60 -21.88 18.41 -11.42
CA ALA A 60 -22.61 17.15 -11.34
C ALA A 60 -22.04 16.34 -10.17
N LYS A 61 -22.73 16.26 -9.02
CA LYS A 61 -22.17 15.61 -7.82
C LYS A 61 -22.55 14.13 -7.69
N GLN A 62 -23.79 13.78 -8.03
CA GLN A 62 -24.33 12.45 -7.74
C GLN A 62 -23.72 11.34 -8.58
N SER A 63 -23.58 11.55 -9.90
CA SER A 63 -23.01 10.52 -10.80
C SER A 63 -21.53 10.25 -10.51
N HIS A 64 -20.77 11.27 -10.10
CA HIS A 64 -19.35 11.18 -9.77
C HIS A 64 -19.12 10.51 -8.42
N ASP A 65 -19.92 10.84 -7.40
CA ASP A 65 -19.91 10.14 -6.12
C ASP A 65 -20.22 8.65 -6.33
N GLN A 66 -21.18 8.32 -7.19
CA GLN A 66 -21.52 6.94 -7.52
C GLN A 66 -20.38 6.22 -8.24
N ALA A 67 -19.70 6.89 -9.18
CA ALA A 67 -18.52 6.36 -9.86
C ALA A 67 -17.38 6.06 -8.87
N ALA A 68 -17.06 7.00 -7.98
CA ALA A 68 -16.06 6.82 -6.94
C ALA A 68 -16.43 5.67 -5.99
N ARG A 69 -17.67 5.61 -5.49
CA ARG A 69 -18.15 4.50 -4.65
C ARG A 69 -18.01 3.15 -5.34
N SER A 70 -18.36 3.10 -6.63
CA SER A 70 -18.29 1.87 -7.43
C SER A 70 -16.84 1.41 -7.60
N TYR A 71 -15.93 2.35 -7.85
CA TYR A 71 -14.49 2.10 -7.88
C TYR A 71 -14.01 1.51 -6.55
N PHE A 72 -14.25 2.16 -5.41
CA PHE A 72 -13.79 1.65 -4.11
C PHE A 72 -14.43 0.32 -3.74
N LYS A 73 -15.72 0.12 -4.03
CA LYS A 73 -16.41 -1.17 -3.81
C LYS A 73 -15.80 -2.28 -4.67
N SER A 74 -15.35 -1.96 -5.88
CA SER A 74 -14.67 -2.92 -6.75
C SER A 74 -13.32 -3.36 -6.16
N LYS A 75 -12.56 -2.42 -5.57
CA LYS A 75 -11.19 -2.64 -5.07
C LYS A 75 -11.12 -3.19 -3.65
N VAL A 76 -11.87 -2.62 -2.72
CA VAL A 76 -11.80 -2.93 -1.28
C VAL A 76 -13.19 -3.00 -0.63
N GLY A 77 -14.24 -3.24 -1.40
CA GLY A 77 -15.62 -3.25 -0.89
C GLY A 77 -15.91 -4.31 0.18
N THR A 78 -15.08 -5.35 0.29
CA THR A 78 -15.21 -6.42 1.28
C THR A 78 -13.86 -6.69 1.94
N PRO A 79 -13.83 -7.33 3.14
CA PRO A 79 -12.58 -7.75 3.77
C PRO A 79 -11.72 -8.62 2.85
N GLY A 80 -12.34 -9.53 2.08
CA GLY A 80 -11.66 -10.37 1.10
C GLY A 80 -10.94 -9.55 0.03
N LYS A 81 -11.65 -8.59 -0.58
CA LYS A 81 -11.08 -7.68 -1.58
C LYS A 81 -9.96 -6.81 -1.02
N LEU A 82 -10.09 -6.35 0.23
CA LEU A 82 -9.00 -5.64 0.89
C LEU A 82 -7.76 -6.52 1.07
N MET A 83 -7.91 -7.78 1.49
CA MET A 83 -6.79 -8.71 1.60
C MET A 83 -6.13 -8.97 0.24
N GLU A 84 -6.92 -9.15 -0.82
CA GLU A 84 -6.41 -9.27 -2.19
C GLU A 84 -5.66 -8.01 -2.64
N TYR A 85 -6.19 -6.83 -2.34
CA TYR A 85 -5.55 -5.56 -2.64
C TYR A 85 -4.19 -5.45 -1.93
N VAL A 86 -4.13 -5.78 -0.64
CA VAL A 86 -2.86 -5.79 0.13
C VAL A 86 -1.85 -6.79 -0.45
N ALA A 87 -2.31 -7.99 -0.83
CA ALA A 87 -1.46 -9.02 -1.41
C ALA A 87 -0.91 -8.66 -2.80
N LYS A 88 -1.67 -7.90 -3.60
CA LYS A 88 -1.25 -7.44 -4.94
C LYS A 88 -0.29 -6.24 -4.88
N ASN A 89 -0.32 -5.46 -3.80
CA ASN A 89 0.40 -4.18 -3.68
C ASN A 89 1.42 -4.19 -2.54
N ILE A 90 2.07 -5.34 -2.30
CA ILE A 90 3.01 -5.56 -1.18
C ILE A 90 4.06 -4.44 -1.06
N GLU A 91 4.59 -3.98 -2.19
CA GLU A 91 5.65 -2.97 -2.24
C GLU A 91 5.18 -1.56 -1.84
N ASN A 92 3.89 -1.27 -2.00
CA ASN A 92 3.32 0.08 -1.82
C ASN A 92 2.35 0.18 -0.65
N ASN A 93 2.23 -0.86 0.18
CA ASN A 93 1.34 -0.85 1.31
C ASN A 93 1.83 0.13 2.39
N ALA A 94 0.96 1.05 2.80
CA ALA A 94 1.18 1.85 4.00
C ALA A 94 0.85 1.00 5.25
N TRP A 95 1.88 0.43 5.87
CA TRP A 95 1.77 -0.55 6.95
C TRP A 95 1.07 -0.01 8.21
N GLU A 96 1.35 1.23 8.61
CA GLU A 96 0.72 1.89 9.77
C GLU A 96 -0.81 1.95 9.62
N MET A 97 -1.27 2.26 8.42
CA MET A 97 -2.69 2.28 8.09
C MET A 97 -3.29 0.88 8.14
N LEU A 98 -2.58 -0.16 7.67
CA LEU A 98 -3.07 -1.54 7.76
C LEU A 98 -3.15 -2.00 9.22
N GLU A 99 -2.16 -1.64 10.03
CA GLU A 99 -2.12 -1.91 11.47
C GLU A 99 -3.30 -1.28 12.21
N SER A 100 -3.71 -0.08 11.82
CA SER A 100 -4.88 0.60 12.43
C SER A 100 -6.20 -0.13 12.17
N LEU A 101 -6.27 -1.00 11.15
CA LEU A 101 -7.47 -1.82 10.86
C LEU A 101 -7.62 -3.03 11.76
N LEU A 102 -6.61 -3.31 12.60
CA LEU A 102 -6.64 -4.35 13.61
C LEU A 102 -7.11 -3.80 14.97
N THR A 103 -7.79 -4.64 15.75
CA THR A 103 -8.07 -4.37 17.17
C THR A 103 -6.77 -4.28 17.97
N SER A 104 -6.76 -3.61 19.13
CA SER A 104 -5.56 -3.43 19.96
C SER A 104 -4.83 -4.75 20.25
N LYS A 105 -5.58 -5.81 20.62
CA LYS A 105 -5.00 -7.14 20.86
C LYS A 105 -4.37 -7.77 19.62
N ALA A 106 -5.02 -7.64 18.45
CA ALA A 106 -4.47 -8.15 17.21
C ALA A 106 -3.27 -7.32 16.72
N ARG A 107 -3.26 -6.01 17.03
CA ARG A 107 -2.17 -5.08 16.77
C ARG A 107 -0.92 -5.44 17.55
N GLU A 108 -1.04 -5.74 18.84
CA GLU A 108 0.08 -6.23 19.66
C GLU A 108 0.72 -7.51 19.08
N ILE A 109 -0.12 -8.48 18.68
CA ILE A 109 0.36 -9.72 18.04
C ILE A 109 1.05 -9.40 16.71
N TYR A 110 0.52 -8.44 15.95
CA TYR A 110 1.13 -8.02 14.69
C TYR A 110 2.49 -7.36 14.93
N GLY A 111 2.59 -6.43 15.87
CA GLY A 111 3.82 -5.75 16.26
C GLY A 111 4.92 -6.74 16.65
N PHE A 112 4.61 -7.72 17.51
CA PHE A 112 5.57 -8.78 17.85
C PHE A 112 6.03 -9.61 16.62
N ARG A 113 5.14 -9.85 15.66
CA ARG A 113 5.54 -10.54 14.41
C ARG A 113 6.43 -9.65 13.54
N LEU A 114 6.20 -8.34 13.54
CA LEU A 114 7.03 -7.39 12.80
C LEU A 114 8.44 -7.33 13.38
N THR A 115 8.61 -7.29 14.70
CA THR A 115 9.95 -7.30 15.31
C THR A 115 10.74 -8.55 14.89
N VAL A 116 10.12 -9.73 14.92
CA VAL A 116 10.75 -10.99 14.47
C VAL A 116 11.08 -10.97 12.97
N ILE A 117 10.28 -10.30 12.14
CA ILE A 117 10.57 -10.15 10.70
C ILE A 117 11.77 -9.21 10.51
N ASP A 118 11.81 -8.13 11.26
CA ASP A 118 12.80 -7.06 11.14
C ASP A 118 14.18 -7.52 11.65
N GLU A 119 14.22 -8.23 12.78
CA GLU A 119 15.46 -8.88 13.26
C GLU A 119 16.02 -9.88 12.23
N LYS A 120 15.15 -10.59 11.49
CA LYS A 120 15.58 -11.52 10.44
C LYS A 120 16.08 -10.79 9.20
N LEU A 121 15.47 -9.65 8.87
CA LEU A 121 15.90 -8.78 7.79
C LEU A 121 17.29 -8.22 8.11
N GLU A 122 17.45 -7.63 9.29
CA GLU A 122 18.73 -7.07 9.77
C GLU A 122 19.86 -8.11 9.74
N LYS A 123 19.65 -9.30 10.32
CA LYS A 123 20.64 -10.39 10.27
C LYS A 123 20.97 -10.87 8.85
N SER A 124 20.06 -10.67 7.89
CA SER A 124 20.29 -11.04 6.49
C SER A 124 21.08 -9.94 5.77
N ILE A 125 20.80 -8.67 6.05
CA ILE A 125 21.56 -7.51 5.59
C ILE A 125 23.00 -7.60 6.11
N GLU A 126 23.22 -7.83 7.41
CA GLU A 126 24.56 -8.00 7.99
C GLU A 126 25.37 -9.14 7.34
N ARG A 127 24.69 -10.22 6.90
CA ARG A 127 25.35 -11.33 6.19
C ARG A 127 25.71 -10.94 4.76
N ALA A 128 24.85 -10.15 4.11
CA ALA A 128 25.10 -9.58 2.79
C ALA A 128 26.33 -8.67 2.82
N GLU A 129 26.38 -7.76 3.79
CA GLU A 129 27.46 -6.78 3.96
C GLU A 129 28.80 -7.46 4.24
N ARG A 130 28.82 -8.47 5.13
CA ARG A 130 30.03 -9.27 5.37
C ARG A 130 30.53 -9.99 4.12
N SER A 131 29.63 -10.47 3.28
CA SER A 131 29.99 -11.15 2.03
C SER A 131 30.53 -10.15 1.00
N TYR A 132 29.93 -8.97 0.92
CA TYR A 132 30.38 -7.85 0.09
C TYR A 132 31.77 -7.35 0.49
N ASN A 133 31.98 -7.08 1.78
CA ASN A 133 33.27 -6.58 2.30
C ASN A 133 34.42 -7.57 2.06
N ARG A 134 34.16 -8.88 2.10
CA ARG A 134 35.17 -9.88 1.72
C ARG A 134 35.50 -9.83 0.23
N ALA A 135 34.49 -9.75 -0.63
CA ALA A 135 34.69 -9.78 -2.08
C ALA A 135 35.34 -8.51 -2.66
N THR A 136 35.24 -7.38 -1.95
CA THR A 136 35.84 -6.10 -2.38
C THR A 136 37.33 -5.97 -2.02
N TYR A 137 37.83 -6.83 -1.13
CA TYR A 137 39.25 -6.93 -0.82
C TYR A 137 40.10 -7.48 -2.00
N ASP A 138 39.47 -8.18 -2.95
CA ASP A 138 40.12 -8.88 -4.07
C ASP A 138 40.30 -8.04 -5.37
N GLY A 139 40.06 -6.72 -5.33
CA GLY A 139 40.36 -5.78 -6.44
C GLY A 139 39.17 -5.28 -7.28
N ALA A 140 39.43 -4.35 -8.21
CA ALA A 140 38.43 -3.47 -8.82
C ALA A 140 37.33 -4.16 -9.68
N ASN A 141 37.65 -5.27 -10.38
CA ASN A 141 36.65 -6.02 -11.17
C ASN A 141 35.80 -6.97 -10.32
N ALA A 142 36.34 -7.47 -9.21
CA ALA A 142 35.57 -8.20 -8.20
C ALA A 142 34.54 -7.28 -7.54
N ASN A 143 34.89 -6.00 -7.37
CA ASN A 143 34.04 -4.98 -6.77
C ASN A 143 32.71 -4.75 -7.54
N LYS A 144 32.72 -4.56 -8.87
CA LYS A 144 31.46 -4.37 -9.64
C LYS A 144 30.49 -5.55 -9.57
N ARG A 145 31.01 -6.78 -9.58
CA ARG A 145 30.18 -8.00 -9.46
C ARG A 145 29.66 -8.18 -8.04
N ALA A 146 30.47 -7.85 -7.04
CA ALA A 146 30.09 -7.87 -5.64
C ALA A 146 28.97 -6.87 -5.34
N ILE A 147 29.06 -5.63 -5.85
CA ILE A 147 28.01 -4.59 -5.73
C ILE A 147 26.69 -5.13 -6.28
N LYS A 148 26.68 -5.60 -7.54
CA LYS A 148 25.45 -6.11 -8.18
C LYS A 148 24.84 -7.31 -7.44
N ALA A 149 25.68 -8.20 -6.91
CA ALA A 149 25.22 -9.35 -6.14
C ALA A 149 24.63 -8.94 -4.79
N PHE A 150 25.24 -7.95 -4.14
CA PHE A 150 24.78 -7.35 -2.89
C PHE A 150 23.42 -6.65 -3.09
N ASP A 151 23.30 -5.76 -4.07
CA ASP A 151 22.05 -5.05 -4.38
C ASP A 151 20.91 -6.03 -4.64
N LYS A 152 21.16 -7.07 -5.46
CA LYS A 152 20.16 -8.11 -5.74
C LYS A 152 19.73 -8.87 -4.48
N LEU A 153 20.64 -9.07 -3.54
CA LEU A 153 20.34 -9.77 -2.30
C LEU A 153 19.57 -8.87 -1.33
N LEU A 154 19.89 -7.57 -1.28
CA LEU A 154 19.12 -6.58 -0.54
C LEU A 154 17.68 -6.51 -1.06
N ASP A 155 17.49 -6.27 -2.36
CA ASP A 155 16.18 -6.19 -3.01
C ASP A 155 15.33 -7.43 -2.69
N LYS A 156 15.93 -8.61 -2.84
CA LYS A 156 15.25 -9.88 -2.55
C LYS A 156 14.84 -9.97 -1.08
N THR A 157 15.73 -9.62 -0.15
CA THR A 157 15.50 -9.71 1.29
C THR A 157 14.41 -8.74 1.74
N GLU A 158 14.42 -7.52 1.19
CA GLU A 158 13.38 -6.52 1.43
C GLU A 158 12.02 -6.97 0.91
N SER A 159 11.93 -7.42 -0.36
CA SER A 159 10.68 -7.95 -0.92
C SER A 159 10.15 -9.15 -0.14
N GLU A 160 11.03 -10.07 0.30
CA GLU A 160 10.63 -11.18 1.17
C GLU A 160 10.09 -10.70 2.52
N SER A 161 10.73 -9.70 3.13
CA SER A 161 10.27 -9.08 4.38
C SER A 161 8.88 -8.47 4.20
N LYS A 162 8.67 -7.63 3.18
CA LYS A 162 7.37 -7.03 2.87
C LYS A 162 6.30 -8.10 2.62
N ALA A 163 6.63 -9.17 1.90
CA ALA A 163 5.70 -10.29 1.69
C ALA A 163 5.36 -11.04 2.98
N ARG A 164 6.29 -11.16 3.95
CA ARG A 164 6.02 -11.70 5.28
C ARG A 164 5.13 -10.77 6.09
N ARG A 165 5.37 -9.45 6.05
CA ARG A 165 4.52 -8.44 6.70
C ARG A 165 3.08 -8.49 6.19
N ALA A 166 2.89 -8.56 4.87
CA ALA A 166 1.58 -8.73 4.23
C ALA A 166 0.87 -9.99 4.73
N ARG A 167 1.55 -11.15 4.67
CA ARG A 167 0.98 -12.44 5.11
C ARG A 167 0.62 -12.43 6.60
N SER A 168 1.48 -11.88 7.45
CA SER A 168 1.21 -11.74 8.88
C SER A 168 -0.04 -10.92 9.15
N TRP A 169 -0.20 -9.80 8.45
CA TRP A 169 -1.38 -8.95 8.56
C TRP A 169 -2.64 -9.67 8.06
N ILE A 170 -2.60 -10.24 6.84
CA ILE A 170 -3.72 -10.97 6.23
C ILE A 170 -4.20 -12.10 7.15
N ASN A 171 -3.28 -12.87 7.74
CA ASN A 171 -3.62 -13.97 8.64
C ASN A 171 -4.35 -13.50 9.91
N LEU A 172 -4.01 -12.31 10.42
CA LEU A 172 -4.73 -11.70 11.54
C LEU A 172 -6.08 -11.17 11.07
N PHE A 173 -6.09 -10.39 9.99
CA PHE A 173 -7.27 -9.73 9.45
C PHE A 173 -8.34 -10.70 8.94
N LYS A 174 -7.96 -11.91 8.54
CA LYS A 174 -8.90 -12.97 8.14
C LYS A 174 -9.93 -13.26 9.23
N LYS A 175 -9.57 -13.16 10.51
CA LYS A 175 -10.49 -13.37 11.65
C LYS A 175 -11.33 -12.10 11.90
N PRO A 176 -12.68 -12.15 11.81
CA PRO A 176 -13.53 -10.99 12.07
C PRO A 176 -13.32 -10.31 13.42
N SER A 177 -13.02 -11.09 14.48
CA SER A 177 -12.75 -10.58 15.84
C SER A 177 -11.49 -9.72 15.94
N ASN A 178 -10.56 -9.83 14.98
CA ASN A 178 -9.33 -9.05 14.95
C ASN A 178 -9.49 -7.72 14.19
N ARG A 179 -10.63 -7.49 13.54
CA ARG A 179 -10.87 -6.30 12.72
C ARG A 179 -11.52 -5.20 13.56
N ILE A 180 -11.20 -3.95 13.25
CA ILE A 180 -11.98 -2.81 13.74
C ILE A 180 -13.45 -2.91 13.30
N ALA A 181 -14.34 -2.23 14.02
CA ALA A 181 -15.79 -2.37 13.86
C ALA A 181 -16.27 -2.23 12.41
N VAL A 182 -15.73 -1.26 11.66
CA VAL A 182 -16.13 -1.00 10.26
C VAL A 182 -15.80 -2.15 9.30
N TRP A 183 -14.83 -3.03 9.64
CA TRP A 183 -14.42 -4.18 8.81
C TRP A 183 -14.88 -5.53 9.34
N ARG A 184 -15.59 -5.57 10.47
CA ARG A 184 -15.97 -6.82 11.14
C ARG A 184 -16.91 -7.71 10.29
N LYS A 185 -17.70 -7.10 9.41
CA LYS A 185 -18.56 -7.80 8.44
C LYS A 185 -17.75 -8.22 7.20
#